data_AF-A0A961KC47-F1
#
_entry.id   AF-A0A961KC47-F1
#
_cell.length_a   1.000
_cell.length_b   1.000
_cell.length_c   1.000
_cell.angle_alpha   90.00
_cell.angle_beta   90.00
_cell.angle_gamma   90.00
#
_symmetry.space_group_name_H-M   'P 1'
#
loop_
_entity.id
_entity.type
_entity.pdbx_description
1 polymer ?
#
loop_
_entity_poly.entity_id
_entity_poly.type
_entity_poly.pdbx_seq_one_letter_code
_entity_poly.pdbx_strand_id
1 'polypeptide(L)'
;MTHAPLLLLPLLLAAGCALGAPERPPTTDERIAAECSLLATAAQRMVAPPPGLFEGCPGAEGVQDTRPVEVQTNSLRMATAAPLPQGVMAGTRAETVFRRMITRGVAPGLAAQLTGSPEFAAAIR
;
A
#
# COMPACT_ATOMS: atom_id res chain seq x y z
N MET A 1 4.02 -41.92 60.10
CA MET A 1 3.05 -40.83 59.91
C MET A 1 3.38 -40.15 58.58
N THR A 2 2.52 -40.41 57.60
CA THR A 2 2.59 -40.05 56.18
C THR A 2 2.26 -38.58 55.95
N HIS A 3 3.06 -37.83 55.18
CA HIS A 3 2.69 -36.53 54.63
C HIS A 3 2.73 -36.58 53.10
N ALA A 4 1.61 -36.17 52.51
CA ALA A 4 1.24 -36.30 51.11
C ALA A 4 1.85 -35.18 50.23
N PRO A 5 2.12 -35.46 48.94
CA PRO A 5 2.51 -34.44 47.95
C PRO A 5 1.26 -33.86 47.26
N LEU A 6 1.08 -32.54 47.32
CA LEU A 6 -0.02 -31.83 46.63
C LEU A 6 0.48 -31.28 45.29
N LEU A 7 0.17 -32.09 44.28
CA LEU A 7 0.06 -31.89 42.83
C LEU A 7 0.17 -30.45 42.30
N LEU A 8 1.20 -30.25 41.48
CA LEU A 8 1.31 -29.19 40.47
C LEU A 8 0.19 -29.32 39.43
N LEU A 9 -0.61 -28.27 39.28
CA LEU A 9 -1.53 -28.08 38.15
C LEU A 9 -0.73 -27.74 36.88
N PRO A 10 -0.83 -28.49 35.78
CA PRO A 10 -0.30 -28.06 34.50
C PRO A 10 -1.32 -27.09 33.87
N LEU A 11 -0.94 -25.82 33.71
CA LEU A 11 -1.67 -24.89 32.86
C LEU A 11 -1.62 -25.43 31.42
N LEU A 12 -2.77 -25.93 30.96
CA LEU A 12 -3.05 -26.31 29.60
C LEU A 12 -2.78 -25.12 28.67
N LEU A 13 -1.73 -25.24 27.86
CA LEU A 13 -1.50 -24.40 26.69
C LEU A 13 -2.66 -24.63 25.70
N ALA A 14 -3.60 -23.70 25.67
CA ALA A 14 -4.54 -23.57 24.57
C ALA A 14 -3.78 -22.96 23.37
N ALA A 15 -3.09 -23.82 22.62
CA ALA A 15 -2.60 -23.51 21.28
C ALA A 15 -3.81 -23.43 20.34
N GLY A 16 -4.46 -22.27 20.33
CA GLY A 16 -5.47 -21.92 19.32
C GLY A 16 -4.79 -21.71 17.98
N CYS A 17 -4.61 -22.79 17.20
CA CYS A 17 -4.47 -22.69 15.75
C CYS A 17 -5.76 -22.10 15.20
N ALA A 18 -5.85 -20.78 15.14
CA ALA A 18 -6.81 -20.09 14.30
C ALA A 18 -6.46 -20.45 12.85
N LEU A 19 -7.07 -21.52 12.34
CA LEU A 19 -7.21 -21.69 10.89
C LEU A 19 -7.92 -20.44 10.39
N GLY A 20 -7.14 -19.50 9.88
CA GLY A 20 -7.65 -18.29 9.25
C GLY A 20 -8.59 -18.70 8.13
N ALA A 21 -9.84 -18.24 8.23
CA ALA A 21 -10.78 -18.34 7.12
C ALA A 21 -10.12 -17.76 5.86
N PRO A 22 -10.40 -18.32 4.66
CA PRO A 22 -9.84 -17.80 3.43
C PRO A 22 -10.17 -16.30 3.31
N GLU A 23 -9.12 -15.47 3.18
CA GLU A 23 -9.29 -14.03 3.06
C GLU A 23 -10.02 -13.71 1.76
N ARG A 24 -11.15 -12.99 1.87
CA ARG A 24 -11.92 -12.57 0.69
C ARG A 24 -11.07 -11.63 -0.16
N PRO A 25 -11.05 -11.77 -1.49
CA PRO A 25 -10.43 -10.78 -2.36
C PRO A 25 -11.05 -9.39 -2.15
N PRO A 26 -10.25 -8.31 -2.13
CA PRO A 26 -10.78 -6.97 -1.90
C PRO A 26 -11.69 -6.53 -3.05
N THR A 27 -12.72 -5.73 -2.72
CA THR A 27 -13.57 -5.06 -3.70
C THR A 27 -12.79 -3.98 -4.43
N THR A 28 -13.38 -3.46 -5.52
CA THR A 28 -12.82 -2.30 -6.23
C THR A 28 -12.69 -1.08 -5.33
N ASP A 29 -13.69 -0.79 -4.49
CA ASP A 29 -13.67 0.38 -3.60
C ASP A 29 -12.60 0.24 -2.52
N GLU A 30 -12.41 -0.96 -1.95
CA GLU A 30 -11.34 -1.24 -0.98
C GLU A 30 -9.95 -1.05 -1.60
N ARG A 31 -9.79 -1.46 -2.86
CA ARG A 31 -8.55 -1.25 -3.62
C ARG A 31 -8.27 0.22 -3.87
N ILE A 32 -9.28 0.98 -4.30
CA ILE A 32 -9.15 2.43 -4.51
C ILE A 32 -8.80 3.12 -3.20
N ALA A 33 -9.50 2.80 -2.11
CA ALA A 33 -9.23 3.37 -0.79
C ALA A 33 -7.79 3.09 -0.32
N ALA A 34 -7.28 1.87 -0.54
CA ALA A 34 -5.91 1.51 -0.21
C ALA A 34 -4.88 2.28 -1.06
N GLU A 35 -5.10 2.41 -2.38
CA GLU A 35 -4.27 3.24 -3.27
C GLU A 35 -4.28 4.72 -2.81
N CYS A 36 -5.43 5.26 -2.43
CA CYS A 36 -5.55 6.64 -1.94
C CYS A 36 -4.87 6.86 -0.59
N SER A 37 -4.93 5.88 0.32
CA SER A 37 -4.18 5.91 1.58
C SER A 37 -2.67 5.94 1.34
N LEU A 38 -2.17 5.10 0.41
CA LEU A 38 -0.78 5.11 -0.01
C LEU A 38 -0.35 6.49 -0.58
N LEU A 39 -1.20 7.12 -1.41
CA LEU A 39 -0.94 8.46 -1.94
C LEU A 39 -0.96 9.53 -0.84
N ALA A 40 -1.77 9.38 0.20
CA ALA A 40 -1.77 10.28 1.35
C ALA A 40 -0.47 10.16 2.15
N THR A 41 0.05 8.94 2.33
CA THR A 41 1.38 8.72 2.93
C THR A 41 2.50 9.31 2.07
N ALA A 42 2.37 9.23 0.74
CA ALA A 42 3.31 9.89 -0.16
C ALA A 42 3.26 11.42 0.01
N ALA A 43 2.06 12.02 0.01
CA ALA A 43 1.87 13.47 0.13
C ALA A 43 2.50 14.04 1.41
N GLN A 44 2.40 13.33 2.54
CA GLN A 44 3.02 13.73 3.81
C GLN A 44 4.55 13.81 3.75
N ARG A 45 5.18 13.12 2.79
CA ARG A 45 6.64 13.09 2.58
C ARG A 45 7.08 14.00 1.43
N MET A 46 6.15 14.67 0.75
CA MET A 46 6.43 15.58 -0.35
C MET A 46 6.48 17.02 0.16
N VAL A 47 7.42 17.81 -0.35
CA VAL A 47 7.49 19.25 -0.05
C VAL A 47 6.31 19.99 -0.67
N ALA A 48 5.90 19.60 -1.88
CA ALA A 48 4.76 20.16 -2.59
C ALA A 48 4.06 19.05 -3.40
N PRO A 49 2.96 18.47 -2.88
CA PRO A 49 2.13 17.54 -3.62
C PRO A 49 1.58 18.19 -4.92
N PRO A 50 1.63 17.50 -6.08
CA PRO A 50 1.11 18.03 -7.32
C PRO A 50 -0.43 18.15 -7.29
N PRO A 51 -1.01 19.10 -8.05
CA PRO A 51 -2.45 19.08 -8.27
C PRO A 51 -2.83 17.77 -8.98
N GLY A 52 -3.98 17.19 -8.62
CA GLY A 52 -4.43 15.91 -9.16
C GLY A 52 -3.84 14.65 -8.49
N LEU A 53 -2.98 14.79 -7.47
CA LEU A 53 -2.45 13.64 -6.72
C LEU A 53 -3.57 12.70 -6.24
N PHE A 54 -4.67 13.29 -5.76
CA PHE A 54 -5.85 12.59 -5.22
C PHE A 54 -7.04 12.53 -6.18
N GLU A 55 -6.88 12.89 -7.46
CA GLU A 55 -8.00 12.82 -8.40
C GLU A 55 -8.51 11.37 -8.53
N GLY A 56 -9.82 11.18 -8.28
CA GLY A 56 -10.46 9.87 -8.25
C GLY A 56 -10.41 9.17 -6.88
N CYS A 57 -9.88 9.82 -5.84
CA CYS A 57 -9.97 9.33 -4.47
C CYS A 57 -11.32 9.70 -3.82
N PRO A 58 -11.88 8.82 -2.96
CA PRO A 58 -13.05 9.16 -2.15
C PRO A 58 -12.80 10.39 -1.26
N GLY A 59 -13.73 11.34 -1.22
CA GLY A 59 -13.57 12.59 -0.46
C GLY A 59 -12.71 13.66 -1.16
N ALA A 60 -12.23 13.39 -2.38
CA ALA A 60 -11.53 14.33 -3.24
C ALA A 60 -12.34 14.66 -4.50
N GLU A 61 -13.67 14.73 -4.36
CA GLU A 61 -14.59 15.05 -5.46
C GLU A 61 -14.25 16.43 -6.05
N GLY A 62 -14.12 16.50 -7.37
CA GLY A 62 -13.75 17.74 -8.07
C GLY A 62 -12.25 18.06 -8.08
N VAL A 63 -11.39 17.27 -7.43
CA VAL A 63 -9.95 17.35 -7.66
C VAL A 63 -9.63 16.88 -9.07
N GLN A 64 -8.96 17.72 -9.84
CA GLN A 64 -8.50 17.42 -11.19
C GLN A 64 -7.00 17.65 -11.30
N ASP A 65 -6.32 16.85 -12.11
CA ASP A 65 -4.95 17.10 -12.50
C ASP A 65 -4.84 18.29 -13.45
N THR A 66 -4.54 19.45 -12.88
CA THR A 66 -4.34 20.71 -13.62
C THR A 66 -2.89 20.94 -14.02
N ARG A 67 -2.01 19.95 -13.88
CA ARG A 67 -0.63 20.06 -14.36
C ARG A 67 -0.62 20.26 -15.88
N PRO A 68 0.35 21.02 -16.43
CA PRO A 68 0.55 21.09 -17.88
C PRO A 68 0.72 19.69 -18.49
N VAL A 69 0.22 19.49 -19.70
CA VAL A 69 0.25 18.18 -20.39
C VAL A 69 1.67 17.66 -20.54
N GLU A 70 2.65 18.54 -20.73
CA GLU A 70 4.06 18.21 -20.80
C GLU A 70 4.55 17.58 -19.49
N VAL A 71 4.09 18.07 -18.35
CA VAL A 71 4.41 17.53 -17.02
C VAL A 71 3.75 16.17 -16.82
N GLN A 72 2.48 16.02 -17.19
CA GLN A 72 1.77 14.73 -17.12
C GLN A 72 2.46 13.67 -18.00
N THR A 73 2.82 14.05 -19.23
CA THR A 73 3.55 13.19 -20.17
C THR A 73 4.93 12.82 -19.64
N ASN A 74 5.62 13.76 -18.99
CA ASN A 74 6.90 13.49 -18.34
C ASN A 74 6.75 12.51 -17.18
N SER A 75 5.74 12.67 -16.32
CA SER A 75 5.42 11.72 -15.24
C SER A 75 5.13 10.33 -15.80
N LEU A 76 4.39 10.21 -16.91
CA LEU A 76 4.15 8.94 -17.57
C LEU A 76 5.45 8.30 -18.08
N ARG A 77 6.30 9.07 -18.76
CA ARG A 77 7.59 8.57 -19.26
C ARG A 77 8.50 8.12 -18.11
N MET A 78 8.58 8.91 -17.05
CA MET A 78 9.32 8.56 -15.83
C MET A 78 8.76 7.30 -15.18
N ALA A 79 7.43 7.17 -15.11
CA ALA A 79 6.78 5.99 -14.59
C ALA A 79 7.18 4.77 -15.42
N THR A 80 7.11 4.79 -16.75
CA THR A 80 7.52 3.66 -17.60
C THR A 80 9.01 3.33 -17.48
N ALA A 81 9.88 4.34 -17.38
CA ALA A 81 11.33 4.16 -17.36
C ALA A 81 11.91 3.77 -15.99
N ALA A 82 11.19 3.95 -14.89
CA ALA A 82 11.73 3.67 -13.57
C ALA A 82 12.10 2.16 -13.42
N PRO A 83 13.22 1.82 -12.79
CA PRO A 83 13.50 0.43 -12.46
C PRO A 83 12.48 -0.07 -11.43
N LEU A 84 12.05 -1.33 -11.54
CA LEU A 84 11.19 -1.93 -10.53
C LEU A 84 11.99 -2.17 -9.24
N PRO A 85 11.49 -1.72 -8.07
CA PRO A 85 12.11 -2.02 -6.78
C PRO A 85 12.12 -3.52 -6.49
N GLN A 86 13.03 -3.96 -5.60
CA GLN A 86 13.07 -5.35 -5.16
C GLN A 86 11.70 -5.79 -4.60
N GLY A 87 11.24 -6.97 -5.01
CA GLY A 87 9.94 -7.52 -4.60
C GLY A 87 8.75 -7.04 -5.43
N VAL A 88 8.92 -6.04 -6.31
CA VAL A 88 7.92 -5.67 -7.31
C VAL A 88 8.18 -6.40 -8.61
N MET A 89 7.24 -7.26 -9.01
CA MET A 89 7.34 -8.05 -10.24
C MET A 89 6.60 -7.39 -11.41
N ALA A 90 7.17 -7.50 -12.61
CA ALA A 90 6.53 -7.03 -13.84
C ALA A 90 5.22 -7.79 -14.12
N GLY A 91 4.23 -7.09 -14.69
CA GLY A 91 2.92 -7.64 -15.02
C GLY A 91 1.98 -7.81 -13.82
N THR A 92 2.35 -7.32 -12.64
CA THR A 92 1.55 -7.48 -11.41
C THR A 92 0.80 -6.21 -11.01
N ARG A 93 -0.15 -6.37 -10.07
CA ARG A 93 -0.81 -5.23 -9.42
C ARG A 93 0.21 -4.34 -8.68
N ALA A 94 1.27 -4.94 -8.11
CA ALA A 94 2.34 -4.18 -7.46
C ALA A 94 3.08 -3.26 -8.41
N GLU A 95 3.39 -3.72 -9.63
CA GLU A 95 3.92 -2.83 -10.67
C GLU A 95 2.92 -1.72 -10.99
N THR A 96 1.64 -2.05 -11.19
CA THR A 96 0.62 -1.06 -11.55
C THR A 96 0.52 0.05 -10.49
N VAL A 97 0.47 -0.28 -9.21
CA VAL A 97 0.44 0.68 -8.11
C VAL A 97 1.72 1.52 -8.05
N PHE A 98 2.89 0.89 -8.18
CA PHE A 98 4.18 1.57 -8.21
C PHE A 98 4.26 2.61 -9.35
N ARG A 99 3.89 2.21 -10.57
CA ARG A 99 3.86 3.09 -11.74
C ARG A 99 2.86 4.23 -11.55
N ARG A 100 1.68 3.93 -11.00
CA ARG A 100 0.63 4.92 -10.74
C ARG A 100 1.05 6.00 -9.75
N MET A 101 1.81 5.67 -8.70
CA MET A 101 2.40 6.69 -7.83
C MET A 101 3.21 7.72 -8.65
N ILE A 102 4.05 7.23 -9.56
CA ILE A 102 4.90 8.09 -10.38
C ILE A 102 4.09 8.90 -11.40
N THR A 103 3.08 8.30 -12.05
CA THR A 103 2.20 9.04 -12.96
C THR A 103 1.43 10.15 -12.25
N ARG A 104 1.03 9.92 -10.98
CA ARG A 104 0.41 10.92 -10.09
C ARG A 104 1.40 11.96 -9.54
N GLY A 105 2.66 11.88 -9.94
CA GLY A 105 3.70 12.88 -9.64
C GLY A 105 4.49 12.63 -8.35
N VAL A 106 4.38 11.44 -7.75
CA VAL A 106 5.32 11.00 -6.70
C VAL A 106 6.69 10.75 -7.36
N ALA A 107 7.76 11.32 -6.81
CA ALA A 107 9.11 11.10 -7.35
C ALA A 107 9.49 9.61 -7.31
N PRO A 108 10.18 9.05 -8.33
CA PRO A 108 10.50 7.61 -8.39
C PRO A 108 11.23 7.08 -7.15
N GLY A 109 12.15 7.86 -6.58
CA GLY A 109 12.86 7.46 -5.35
C GLY A 109 11.94 7.33 -4.14
N LEU A 110 10.97 8.25 -3.98
CA LEU A 110 9.96 8.16 -2.91
C LEU A 110 9.00 7.00 -3.16
N ALA A 111 8.53 6.83 -4.40
CA ALA A 111 7.68 5.70 -4.79
C ALA A 111 8.36 4.35 -4.48
N ALA A 112 9.67 4.23 -4.74
CA ALA A 112 10.45 3.04 -4.43
C ALA A 112 10.59 2.79 -2.93
N GLN A 113 10.76 3.83 -2.12
CA GLN A 113 10.78 3.69 -0.66
C GLN A 113 9.43 3.22 -0.11
N LEU A 114 8.33 3.71 -0.69
CA LEU A 114 6.98 3.35 -0.26
C LEU A 114 6.61 1.90 -0.58
N THR A 115 7.31 1.20 -1.47
CA THR A 115 7.00 -0.22 -1.75
C THR A 115 7.23 -1.13 -0.54
N GLY A 116 8.02 -0.69 0.44
CA GLY A 116 8.20 -1.36 1.73
C GLY A 116 7.17 -0.99 2.81
N SER A 117 6.17 -0.16 2.49
CA SER A 117 5.22 0.34 3.50
C SER A 117 4.00 -0.58 3.67
N PRO A 118 3.35 -0.56 4.84
CA PRO A 118 2.09 -1.28 5.06
C PRO A 118 0.97 -0.85 4.09
N GLU A 119 0.92 0.43 3.73
CA GLU A 119 -0.06 0.97 2.79
C GLU A 119 0.15 0.44 1.37
N PHE A 120 1.41 0.28 0.95
CA PHE A 120 1.70 -0.37 -0.33
C PHE A 120 1.29 -1.84 -0.30
N ALA A 121 1.62 -2.58 0.77
CA ALA A 121 1.18 -3.95 0.95
C ALA A 121 -0.36 -4.08 0.89
N ALA A 122 -1.09 -3.13 1.47
CA ALA A 122 -2.54 -3.08 1.39
C ALA A 122 -3.04 -2.77 -0.04
N ALA A 123 -2.40 -1.83 -0.74
CA ALA A 123 -2.80 -1.39 -2.07
C ALA A 123 -2.60 -2.46 -3.16
N ILE A 124 -1.69 -3.41 -2.97
CA ILE A 124 -1.36 -4.44 -3.99
C ILE A 124 -2.16 -5.74 -3.86
N ARG A 125 -3.05 -5.85 -2.87
CA ARG A 125 -4.04 -6.95 -2.75
C ARG A 125 -5.19 -6.77 -3.75
#